data_AF-G9KJ71-F1
#
_entry.id   AF-G9KJ71-F1
#
_cell.length_a   1.000
_cell.length_b   1.000
_cell.length_c   1.000
_cell.angle_alpha   90.00
_cell.angle_beta   90.00
_cell.angle_gamma   90.00
#
_symmetry.space_group_name_H-M   'P 1'
#
loop_
_entity.id
_entity.type
_entity.pdbx_description
1 polymer ?
#
loop_
_entity_poly.entity_id
_entity_poly.type
_entity_poly.pdbx_seq_one_letter_code
_entity_poly.pdbx_strand_id
1 'polypeptide(L)'
;NPEALAAVRGELEQLLSRAEQPISQMTTLPQKVLDSMPVLDSVLSESLRLTAAPFITREVVVDLALPMADGREFSLRRGDR
;
A
#
# COMPACT_ATOMS: atom_id res chain seq x y z
N ASN A 1 -1.45 -16.22 11.12
CA ASN A 1 0.02 -16.24 10.95
C ASN A 1 0.73 -15.75 12.21
N PRO A 2 1.00 -16.63 13.19
CA PRO A 2 1.77 -16.27 14.39
C PRO A 2 3.19 -15.77 14.06
N GLU A 3 3.83 -16.33 13.03
CA GLU A 3 5.14 -15.91 12.54
C GLU A 3 5.14 -14.45 12.07
N ALA A 4 4.18 -14.04 11.24
CA ALA A 4 4.06 -12.66 10.76
C ALA A 4 3.90 -11.66 11.92
N LEU A 5 3.11 -12.03 12.94
CA LEU A 5 2.95 -11.20 14.14
C LEU A 5 4.25 -11.11 14.95
N ALA A 6 5.01 -12.20 15.07
CA ALA A 6 6.31 -12.18 15.73
C ALA A 6 7.33 -11.31 14.96
N ALA A 7 7.35 -11.41 13.63
CA ALA A 7 8.24 -10.60 12.79
C ALA A 7 7.93 -9.10 12.89
N VAL A 8 6.65 -8.72 12.83
CA VAL A 8 6.23 -7.31 12.98
C VAL A 8 6.59 -6.78 14.37
N ARG A 9 6.38 -7.56 15.43
CA ARG A 9 6.79 -7.18 16.79
C ARG A 9 8.30 -6.98 16.88
N GLY A 10 9.09 -7.91 16.32
CA GLY A 10 10.54 -7.82 16.30
C GLY A 10 11.05 -6.58 15.54
N GLU A 11 10.44 -6.24 14.40
CA GLU A 11 10.77 -5.01 13.66
C GLU A 11 10.46 -3.76 14.50
N LEU A 12 9.31 -3.70 15.15
CA LEU A 12 8.92 -2.56 15.99
C LEU A 12 9.83 -2.41 17.20
N GLU A 13 10.18 -3.50 17.89
CA GLU A 13 11.10 -3.50 19.03
C GLU A 13 12.52 -3.03 18.65
N GLN A 14 13.01 -3.43 17.48
CA GLN A 14 14.31 -2.96 16.97
C GLN A 14 14.31 -1.46 16.70
N LEU A 15 13.20 -0.89 16.24
CA LEU A 15 13.09 0.55 16.01
C LEU A 15 12.98 1.32 17.32
N LEU A 16 12.22 0.81 18.28
CA LEU A 16 12.04 1.42 19.59
C LEU A 16 13.32 1.36 20.44
N SER A 17 14.10 0.30 20.33
CA SER A 17 15.42 0.21 21.00
C SER A 17 16.46 1.17 20.42
N ARG A 18 16.30 1.59 19.16
CA ARG A 18 17.11 2.65 18.54
C ARG A 18 16.61 4.05 18.89
N ALA A 19 15.36 4.18 19.33
CA ALA A 19 14.82 5.45 19.79
C ALA A 19 15.34 5.74 21.20
N GLU A 20 15.94 6.91 21.39
CA GLU A 20 16.54 7.32 22.67
C GLU A 20 15.51 7.57 23.79
N GLN A 21 14.20 7.55 23.47
CA GLN A 21 13.14 7.85 24.43
C GLN A 21 12.23 6.64 24.70
N PRO A 22 11.78 6.45 25.96
CA PRO A 22 10.78 5.46 26.30
C PRO A 22 9.49 5.67 25.49
N ILE A 23 8.83 4.58 25.09
CA ILE A 23 7.58 4.59 24.30
C ILE A 23 6.52 5.51 24.93
N SER A 24 6.43 5.55 26.27
CA SER A 24 5.49 6.41 26.99
C SER A 24 5.79 7.92 26.92
N GLN A 25 6.98 8.32 26.48
CA GLN A 25 7.43 9.71 26.36
C GLN A 25 7.61 10.15 24.89
N MET A 26 7.60 9.19 23.94
CA MET A 26 7.69 9.48 22.52
C MET A 26 6.43 10.22 22.04
N THR A 27 6.56 11.53 21.86
CA THR A 27 5.50 12.40 21.30
C THR A 27 5.55 12.45 19.77
N THR A 28 6.67 12.07 19.16
CA THR A 28 6.85 12.07 17.70
C THR A 28 7.71 10.89 17.25
N LEU A 29 7.36 10.33 16.10
CA LEU A 29 8.14 9.32 15.39
C LEU A 29 8.71 9.99 14.12
N PRO A 30 10.04 9.96 13.90
CA PRO A 30 10.62 10.52 12.68
C PRO A 30 10.10 9.80 11.44
N GLN A 31 9.74 10.54 10.39
CA GLN A 31 9.25 9.96 9.13
C GLN A 31 10.19 8.89 8.56
N LYS A 32 11.50 9.11 8.61
CA LYS A 32 12.52 8.14 8.14
C LYS A 32 12.44 6.78 8.84
N VAL A 33 11.95 6.73 10.08
CA VAL A 33 11.74 5.48 10.82
C VAL A 33 10.51 4.75 10.27
N LEU A 34 9.43 5.49 10.00
CA LEU A 34 8.22 4.94 9.36
C LEU A 34 8.53 4.42 7.95
N ASP A 35 9.36 5.12 7.19
CA ASP A 35 9.79 4.71 5.85
C ASP A 35 10.74 3.48 5.88
N SER A 36 11.18 3.04 7.07
CA SER A 36 12.12 1.93 7.27
C SER A 36 11.47 0.72 7.96
N MET A 37 10.22 0.41 7.62
CA MET A 37 9.45 -0.71 8.19
C MET A 37 9.04 -1.77 7.15
N PRO A 38 10.00 -2.46 6.50
CA PRO A 38 9.71 -3.37 5.39
C PRO A 38 8.80 -4.55 5.75
N VAL A 39 8.86 -5.09 6.97
CA VAL A 39 7.99 -6.19 7.40
C VAL A 39 6.56 -5.69 7.58
N LEU A 40 6.37 -4.55 8.25
CA LEU A 40 5.06 -3.94 8.40
C LEU A 40 4.47 -3.55 7.03
N ASP A 41 5.26 -2.97 6.14
CA ASP A 41 4.84 -2.59 4.77
C ASP A 41 4.39 -3.80 3.96
N SER A 42 5.11 -4.92 4.07
CA SER A 42 4.74 -6.17 3.43
C SER A 42 3.42 -6.72 3.98
N VAL A 43 3.23 -6.71 5.30
CA VAL A 43 1.99 -7.21 5.94
C VAL A 43 0.79 -6.33 5.58
N LEU A 44 0.96 -5.00 5.57
CA LEU A 44 -0.07 -4.07 5.15
C LEU A 44 -0.45 -4.28 3.68
N SER A 45 0.55 -4.37 2.80
CA SER A 45 0.36 -4.59 1.36
C SER A 45 -0.38 -5.90 1.09
N GLU A 46 0.00 -6.98 1.78
CA GLU A 46 -0.64 -8.29 1.63
C GLU A 46 -2.08 -8.29 2.19
N SER A 47 -2.31 -7.60 3.31
CA SER A 47 -3.65 -7.44 3.87
C SER A 47 -4.57 -6.68 2.91
N LEU A 48 -4.08 -5.58 2.32
CA LEU A 48 -4.82 -4.82 1.32
C LEU A 48 -5.02 -5.64 0.04
N ARG A 49 -4.03 -6.41 -0.42
CA ARG A 49 -4.18 -7.30 -1.57
C ARG A 49 -5.34 -8.29 -1.39
N LEU A 50 -5.56 -8.77 -0.18
CA LEU A 50 -6.61 -9.75 0.15
C LEU A 50 -7.98 -9.13 0.46
N THR A 51 -8.03 -7.85 0.84
CA THR A 51 -9.25 -7.23 1.39
C THR A 51 -9.73 -5.99 0.64
N ALA A 52 -8.87 -5.33 -0.13
CA ALA A 52 -9.24 -4.17 -0.91
C ALA A 52 -10.06 -4.59 -2.14
N ALA A 53 -11.26 -4.03 -2.27
CA ALA A 53 -12.13 -4.21 -3.43
C ALA A 53 -12.64 -2.87 -3.99
N PRO A 54 -11.75 -1.92 -4.35
CA PRO A 54 -12.17 -0.65 -4.93
C PRO A 54 -12.55 -0.80 -6.41
N PHE A 55 -13.52 -0.01 -6.87
CA PHE A 55 -13.74 0.21 -8.30
C PHE A 55 -12.93 1.42 -8.78
N ILE A 56 -12.26 1.27 -9.92
CA ILE A 56 -11.63 2.38 -10.64
C ILE A 56 -12.49 2.66 -11.88
N THR A 57 -13.27 3.73 -11.83
CA THR A 57 -14.19 4.09 -12.91
C THR A 57 -13.74 5.38 -13.61
N ARG A 58 -14.02 5.45 -14.91
CA ARG A 58 -13.82 6.63 -15.77
C ARG A 58 -14.98 6.65 -16.77
N GLU A 59 -15.51 7.84 -17.02
CA GLU A 59 -16.52 8.03 -18.06
C GLU A 59 -15.83 8.37 -19.40
N VAL A 60 -16.31 7.76 -20.48
CA VAL A 60 -15.80 8.01 -21.81
C VAL A 60 -16.43 9.29 -22.37
N VAL A 61 -15.67 10.37 -22.40
CA VAL A 61 -16.17 11.71 -22.80
C VAL A 61 -16.28 11.86 -24.33
N VAL A 62 -15.45 11.13 -25.07
CA VAL A 62 -15.41 11.10 -26.54
C VAL A 62 -15.08 9.68 -26.99
N ASP A 63 -15.52 9.31 -28.20
CA ASP A 63 -15.12 8.04 -28.81
C ASP A 63 -13.59 7.97 -28.91
N LEU A 64 -12.98 6.88 -28.46
CA LEU A 64 -11.52 6.72 -28.44
C LEU A 64 -11.09 5.27 -28.70
N ALA A 65 -9.86 5.11 -29.21
CA ALA A 65 -9.18 3.81 -29.28
C ALA A 65 -8.26 3.66 -28.06
N LEU A 66 -8.49 2.65 -27.24
CA LEU A 66 -7.72 2.34 -26.04
C LEU A 66 -6.61 1.33 -26.37
N PRO A 67 -5.33 1.73 -26.31
CA PRO A 67 -4.22 0.82 -26.55
C PRO A 67 -4.00 -0.11 -25.35
N MET A 68 -3.76 -1.38 -25.65
CA MET A 68 -3.45 -2.43 -24.68
C MET A 68 -1.96 -2.75 -24.69
N ALA A 69 -1.46 -3.28 -23.56
CA ALA A 69 -0.04 -3.64 -23.41
C ALA A 69 0.45 -4.70 -24.42
N ASP A 70 -0.46 -5.47 -25.03
CA ASP A 70 -0.15 -6.47 -26.05
C ASP A 70 -0.27 -5.95 -27.50
N GLY A 71 -0.40 -4.63 -27.68
CA GLY A 71 -0.46 -3.97 -28.97
C GLY A 71 -1.83 -3.98 -29.65
N ARG A 72 -2.86 -4.56 -29.02
CA ARG A 72 -4.24 -4.46 -29.51
C ARG A 72 -4.84 -3.09 -29.14
N GLU A 73 -5.84 -2.67 -29.90
CA GLU A 73 -6.63 -1.47 -29.59
C GLU A 73 -8.13 -1.82 -29.52
N PHE A 74 -8.84 -1.21 -28.56
CA PHE A 74 -10.28 -1.38 -28.40
C PHE A 74 -11.01 -0.04 -28.50
N SER A 75 -12.11 0.01 -29.24
CA SER A 75 -12.94 1.22 -29.33
C SER A 75 -13.84 1.35 -28.11
N LEU A 76 -13.74 2.48 -27.41
CA LEU A 76 -14.68 2.90 -26.38
C LEU A 76 -15.58 4.01 -26.94
N ARG A 77 -16.86 4.01 -26.56
CA ARG A 77 -17.85 4.97 -27.07
C ARG A 77 -18.17 6.02 -26.02
N ARG A 78 -18.43 7.23 -26.48
CA ARG A 78 -18.88 8.33 -25.63
C ARG A 78 -20.11 7.90 -24.82
N GLY A 79 -20.01 8.03 -23.50
CA GLY A 79 -21.05 7.68 -22.54
C GLY A 79 -20.87 6.33 -21.85
N ASP A 80 -19.90 5.51 -22.25
CA ASP A 80 -19.55 4.29 -21.53
C ASP A 80 -19.02 4.63 -20.11
N ARG A 81 -19.40 3.83 -19.10
CA ARG A 81 -19.13 4.04 -17.66
C ARG A 81 -18.86 2.74 -16.91
#